data_AF-A0ABD6BIF6-F1
#
_entry.id   AF-A0ABD6BIF6-F1
#
_cell.length_a   1.000
_cell.length_b   1.000
_cell.length_c   1.000
_cell.angle_alpha   90.00
_cell.angle_beta   90.00
_cell.angle_gamma   90.00
#
_symmetry.space_group_name_H-M   'P 1'
#
loop_
_entity.id
_entity.type
_entity.pdbx_description
1 polymer ?
#
loop_
_entity_poly.entity_id
_entity_poly.type
_entity_poly.pdbx_seq_one_letter_code
_entity_poly.pdbx_strand_id
1 'polypeptide(L)'
;MVDRVICYRAPTTVADADAIADWLAARIDADVNVCDRFLEVHRTDDLAERFAEARVTSPYDRETGNTMLGTIRYEERALEHPEREGGVLYDGVQIQRALNAALPADERGLETLHVPLLDRAIGTWGDHDGRWHKRVTVLGQPALVSVPGLYEAPAKPEAYYKEKQRHALLSGDAPPREVLENQVEGDFLVEDDPRTTDALCGYVLGAYHYLETGEAFCDREGCRLFNAHYHEDLIDAQLREPAFCSEHARQYAD
;
A
#
# COMPACT_ATOMS: atom_id res chain seq x y z
N MET A 1 -2.11 -7.16 -22.71
CA MET A 1 -0.70 -7.46 -22.49
C MET A 1 -0.07 -6.17 -22.03
N VAL A 2 0.51 -6.22 -20.84
CA VAL A 2 1.21 -5.11 -20.23
C VAL A 2 2.63 -5.10 -20.78
N ASP A 3 2.96 -4.09 -21.57
CA ASP A 3 4.25 -3.97 -22.25
C ASP A 3 5.28 -3.23 -21.38
N ARG A 4 4.79 -2.37 -20.47
CA ARG A 4 5.62 -1.51 -19.64
C ARG A 4 5.09 -1.43 -18.21
N VAL A 5 5.98 -1.40 -17.22
CA VAL A 5 5.69 -1.13 -15.82
C VAL A 5 6.50 0.07 -15.37
N ILE A 6 5.87 1.03 -14.70
CA ILE A 6 6.54 2.20 -14.11
C ILE A 6 6.32 2.18 -12.59
N CYS A 7 7.38 1.90 -11.85
CA CYS A 7 7.40 2.01 -10.39
C CYS A 7 7.79 3.43 -9.99
N TYR A 8 6.98 4.08 -9.14
CA TYR A 8 7.30 5.43 -8.65
C TYR A 8 7.85 5.36 -7.23
N ARG A 9 8.95 6.08 -6.98
CA ARG A 9 9.62 6.15 -5.68
C ARG A 9 8.74 6.77 -4.58
N ALA A 10 8.94 6.33 -3.34
CA ALA A 10 8.42 6.95 -2.12
C ALA A 10 9.60 7.33 -1.20
N PRO A 11 10.35 8.41 -1.50
CA PRO A 11 11.64 8.71 -0.86
C PRO A 11 11.55 9.02 0.64
N THR A 12 10.34 9.21 1.17
CA THR A 12 10.03 9.38 2.59
C THR A 12 9.87 8.06 3.35
N THR A 13 10.07 6.92 2.68
CA THR A 13 9.92 5.58 3.26
C THR A 13 11.19 4.74 3.02
N VAL A 14 11.31 3.62 3.72
CA VAL A 14 12.40 2.65 3.50
C VAL A 14 12.24 1.79 2.24
N ALA A 15 11.13 1.91 1.50
CA ALA A 15 10.88 1.09 0.32
C ALA A 15 11.80 1.49 -0.84
N ASP A 16 12.58 0.52 -1.32
CA ASP A 16 13.50 0.70 -2.45
C ASP A 16 12.82 0.30 -3.77
N ALA A 17 12.39 1.31 -4.53
CA ALA A 17 11.71 1.09 -5.81
C ALA A 17 12.63 0.49 -6.89
N ASP A 18 13.93 0.77 -6.83
CA ASP A 18 14.92 0.25 -7.77
C ASP A 18 15.13 -1.25 -7.52
N ALA A 19 15.25 -1.68 -6.27
CA ALA A 19 15.30 -3.10 -5.92
C ALA A 19 14.02 -3.87 -6.28
N ILE A 20 12.84 -3.27 -6.08
CA ILE A 20 11.55 -3.87 -6.47
C ILE A 20 11.46 -4.01 -7.99
N ALA A 21 11.89 -2.99 -8.74
CA ALA A 21 11.88 -3.01 -10.19
C ALA A 21 12.82 -4.08 -10.75
N ASP A 22 14.05 -4.17 -10.23
CA ASP A 22 15.02 -5.21 -10.61
C ASP A 22 14.47 -6.62 -10.34
N TRP A 23 13.85 -6.83 -9.16
CA TRP A 23 13.24 -8.10 -8.80
C TRP A 23 12.07 -8.48 -9.72
N LEU A 24 11.25 -7.50 -10.10
CA LEU A 24 10.11 -7.68 -11.00
C LEU A 24 10.55 -7.97 -12.43
N ALA A 25 11.51 -7.22 -12.96
CA ALA A 25 12.03 -7.34 -14.32
C ALA A 25 12.60 -8.73 -14.62
N ALA A 26 13.13 -9.42 -13.61
CA ALA A 26 13.61 -10.79 -13.75
C ALA A 26 12.49 -11.83 -13.98
N ARG A 27 11.23 -11.48 -13.75
CA ARG A 27 10.08 -12.43 -13.67
C ARG A 27 8.98 -12.19 -14.69
N ILE A 28 8.99 -11.05 -15.38
CA ILE A 28 7.91 -10.66 -16.29
C ILE A 28 8.46 -10.31 -17.67
N ASP A 29 7.63 -10.46 -18.70
CA ASP A 29 7.96 -10.05 -20.08
C ASP A 29 7.44 -8.63 -20.36
N ALA A 30 7.95 -7.65 -19.61
CA ALA A 30 7.61 -6.23 -19.76
C ALA A 30 8.81 -5.35 -19.38
N ASP A 31 8.88 -4.16 -19.97
CA ASP A 31 9.92 -3.18 -19.63
C ASP A 31 9.61 -2.52 -18.27
N VAL A 32 10.50 -2.66 -17.30
CA VAL A 32 10.30 -2.13 -15.93
C VAL A 32 11.19 -0.92 -15.71
N ASN A 33 10.57 0.24 -15.47
CA ASN A 33 11.25 1.50 -15.23
C ASN A 33 10.94 2.06 -13.85
N VAL A 34 11.88 2.81 -13.29
CA VAL A 34 11.68 3.56 -12.05
C VAL A 34 11.65 5.05 -12.34
N CYS A 35 10.63 5.72 -11.82
CA CYS A 35 10.49 7.17 -11.87
C CYS A 35 10.54 7.78 -10.47
N ASP A 36 10.81 9.08 -10.43
CA ASP A 36 10.68 9.86 -9.21
C ASP A 36 9.24 9.86 -8.70
N ARG A 37 9.02 10.41 -7.51
CA ARG A 37 7.75 10.32 -6.79
C ARG A 37 6.56 10.74 -7.66
N PHE A 38 5.53 9.89 -7.73
CA PHE A 38 4.35 10.13 -8.56
C PHE A 38 3.72 11.50 -8.28
N LEU A 39 3.58 11.84 -6.99
CA LEU A 39 2.96 13.06 -6.50
C LEU A 39 3.76 14.34 -6.80
N GLU A 40 4.99 14.20 -7.32
CA GLU A 40 5.82 15.29 -7.82
C GLU A 40 5.81 15.34 -9.35
N VAL A 41 6.03 14.20 -10.01
CA VAL A 41 6.11 14.11 -11.48
C VAL A 41 4.78 14.45 -12.15
N HIS A 42 3.67 13.95 -11.59
CA HIS A 42 2.33 14.12 -12.15
C HIS A 42 1.47 15.08 -11.31
N ARG A 43 2.10 16.03 -10.61
CA ARG A 43 1.37 16.97 -9.75
C ARG A 43 0.47 17.90 -10.58
N THR A 44 -0.81 17.98 -10.22
CA THR A 44 -1.78 18.92 -10.78
C THR A 44 -2.24 19.92 -9.74
N ASP A 45 -2.76 21.07 -10.18
CA ASP A 45 -3.24 22.15 -9.30
C ASP A 45 -4.40 21.71 -8.39
N ASP A 46 -5.24 20.78 -8.86
CA ASP A 46 -6.41 20.27 -8.14
C ASP A 46 -6.11 19.04 -7.26
N LEU A 47 -4.87 18.51 -7.28
CA LEU A 47 -4.53 17.27 -6.59
C LEU A 47 -4.72 17.38 -5.07
N ALA A 48 -4.36 18.53 -4.50
CA ALA A 48 -4.53 18.78 -3.07
C ALA A 48 -6.00 18.77 -2.64
N GLU A 49 -6.90 19.31 -3.48
CA GLU A 49 -8.33 19.31 -3.24
C GLU A 49 -8.90 17.88 -3.30
N ARG A 50 -8.50 17.09 -4.31
CA ARG A 50 -8.91 15.68 -4.43
C ARG A 50 -8.44 14.81 -3.25
N PHE A 51 -7.23 15.05 -2.75
CA PHE A 51 -6.74 14.36 -1.54
C PHE A 51 -7.53 14.79 -0.30
N ALA A 52 -7.94 16.05 -0.20
CA ALA A 52 -8.76 16.54 0.90
C ALA A 52 -10.15 15.89 0.91
N GLU A 53 -10.77 15.70 -0.25
CA GLU A 53 -12.04 14.97 -0.44
C GLU A 53 -11.90 13.48 -0.09
N ALA A 54 -10.76 12.87 -0.40
CA ALA A 54 -10.53 11.45 -0.18
C ALA A 54 -10.25 11.09 1.29
N ARG A 55 -10.10 12.04 2.21
CA ARG A 55 -9.78 11.73 3.61
C ARG A 55 -10.89 10.95 4.29
N VAL A 56 -10.55 9.84 4.93
CA VAL A 56 -11.44 9.14 5.83
C VAL A 56 -11.50 9.89 7.16
N THR A 57 -12.68 10.40 7.50
CA THR A 57 -12.89 11.21 8.71
C THR A 57 -13.38 10.38 9.89
N SER A 58 -14.04 9.25 9.63
CA SER A 58 -14.54 8.30 10.62
C SER A 58 -14.43 6.87 10.10
N PRO A 59 -13.94 5.90 10.91
CA PRO A 59 -13.86 4.50 10.48
C PRO A 59 -15.21 3.86 10.15
N TYR A 60 -16.31 4.39 10.70
CA TYR A 60 -17.66 3.80 10.59
C TYR A 60 -18.61 4.65 9.76
N ASP A 61 -18.11 5.71 9.13
CA ASP A 61 -18.88 6.53 8.19
C ASP A 61 -18.31 6.35 6.79
N ARG A 62 -19.18 6.09 5.82
CA ARG A 62 -18.79 5.94 4.42
C ARG A 62 -18.39 7.29 3.82
N GLU A 63 -18.95 8.39 4.32
CA GLU A 63 -18.61 9.72 3.82
C GLU A 63 -17.14 10.05 4.09
N THR A 64 -16.48 10.61 3.08
CA THR A 64 -15.08 11.02 3.17
C THR A 64 -14.98 12.51 3.48
N GLY A 65 -13.83 13.11 3.19
CA GLY A 65 -13.46 14.44 3.60
C GLY A 65 -14.23 15.53 2.87
N ASN A 66 -13.76 16.75 3.07
CA ASN A 66 -14.35 17.95 2.49
C ASN A 66 -13.26 18.89 2.00
N THR A 67 -13.67 19.88 1.21
CA THR A 67 -12.81 20.89 0.59
C THR A 67 -12.69 22.17 1.43
N MET A 68 -12.81 22.06 2.76
CA MET A 68 -12.52 23.21 3.63
C MET A 68 -11.08 23.68 3.40
N LEU A 69 -10.88 25.00 3.33
CA LEU A 69 -9.58 25.62 3.00
C LEU A 69 -8.43 25.11 3.90
N GLY A 70 -8.70 24.83 5.17
CA GLY A 70 -7.71 24.28 6.10
C GLY A 70 -7.25 22.86 5.71
N THR A 71 -8.17 22.03 5.21
CA THR A 71 -7.91 20.66 4.75
C THR A 71 -7.08 20.68 3.47
N ILE A 72 -7.48 21.50 2.49
CA ILE A 72 -6.74 21.67 1.23
C ILE A 72 -5.32 22.18 1.51
N ARG A 73 -5.17 23.22 2.35
CA ARG A 73 -3.85 23.74 2.73
C ARG A 73 -2.97 22.73 3.46
N TYR A 74 -3.56 21.79 4.18
CA TYR A 74 -2.78 20.67 4.72
C TYR A 74 -2.26 19.80 3.58
N GLU A 75 -3.10 19.44 2.60
CA GLU A 75 -2.64 18.59 1.48
C GLU A 75 -1.61 19.30 0.60
N GLU A 76 -1.78 20.59 0.32
CA GLU A 76 -0.77 21.39 -0.38
C GLU A 76 0.59 21.26 0.29
N ARG A 77 0.63 21.45 1.62
CA ARG A 77 1.85 21.30 2.42
C ARG A 77 2.36 19.87 2.44
N ALA A 78 1.50 18.87 2.55
CA ALA A 78 1.91 17.46 2.57
C ALA A 78 2.38 16.96 1.20
N LEU A 79 1.96 17.60 0.11
CA LEU A 79 2.48 17.35 -1.23
C LEU A 79 3.84 18.02 -1.44
N GLU A 80 4.04 19.24 -0.92
CA GLU A 80 5.32 19.97 -0.96
C GLU A 80 6.39 19.42 0.00
N HIS A 81 5.95 19.00 1.19
CA HIS A 81 6.78 18.57 2.31
C HIS A 81 6.25 17.23 2.83
N PRO A 82 6.50 16.14 2.09
CA PRO A 82 5.92 14.84 2.40
C PRO A 82 6.33 14.27 3.75
N GLU A 83 7.48 14.66 4.28
CA GLU A 83 7.93 14.31 5.63
C GLU A 83 7.05 14.89 6.75
N ARG A 84 6.13 15.80 6.42
CA ARG A 84 5.17 16.41 7.34
C ARG A 84 3.78 15.80 7.26
N GLU A 85 3.58 14.82 6.38
CA GLU A 85 2.38 14.00 6.36
C GLU A 85 2.32 13.13 7.62
N GLY A 86 1.12 12.77 8.06
CA GLY A 86 1.00 11.81 9.14
C GLY A 86 -0.43 11.66 9.67
N GLY A 87 -0.82 10.41 9.88
CA GLY A 87 -2.03 10.03 10.61
C GLY A 87 -3.33 10.15 9.83
N VAL A 88 -3.28 10.39 8.52
CA VAL A 88 -4.47 10.45 7.67
C VAL A 88 -4.66 9.13 6.94
N LEU A 89 -5.89 8.61 6.98
CA LEU A 89 -6.32 7.51 6.13
C LEU A 89 -7.07 8.09 4.93
N TYR A 90 -6.78 7.59 3.74
CA TYR A 90 -7.46 8.01 2.51
C TYR A 90 -8.31 6.88 1.92
N ASP A 91 -9.42 7.24 1.27
CA ASP A 91 -10.14 6.36 0.37
C ASP A 91 -9.26 6.05 -0.85
N GLY A 92 -8.73 4.83 -0.88
CA GLY A 92 -7.82 4.38 -1.93
C GLY A 92 -8.47 4.38 -3.31
N VAL A 93 -9.79 4.25 -3.44
CA VAL A 93 -10.48 4.33 -4.74
C VAL A 93 -10.53 5.77 -5.23
N GLN A 94 -10.79 6.73 -4.34
CA GLN A 94 -10.75 8.15 -4.69
C GLN A 94 -9.33 8.60 -5.04
N ILE A 95 -8.33 8.17 -4.26
CA ILE A 95 -6.92 8.43 -4.57
C ILE A 95 -6.54 7.82 -5.92
N GLN A 96 -6.91 6.56 -6.19
CA GLN A 96 -6.61 5.91 -7.47
C GLN A 96 -7.19 6.71 -8.65
N ARG A 97 -8.44 7.18 -8.54
CA ARG A 97 -9.07 8.02 -9.57
C ARG A 97 -8.37 9.37 -9.72
N ALA A 98 -7.95 9.99 -8.63
CA ALA A 98 -7.20 11.25 -8.66
C ALA A 98 -5.86 11.07 -9.38
N LEU A 99 -5.11 10.02 -9.06
CA LEU A 99 -3.82 9.73 -9.69
C LEU A 99 -4.00 9.32 -11.16
N ASN A 100 -5.00 8.51 -11.48
CA ASN A 100 -5.31 8.16 -12.88
C ASN A 100 -5.62 9.41 -13.72
N ALA A 101 -6.38 10.35 -13.17
CA ALA A 101 -6.70 11.60 -13.85
C ALA A 101 -5.51 12.55 -14.01
N ALA A 102 -4.44 12.37 -13.23
CA ALA A 102 -3.21 13.16 -13.31
C ALA A 102 -2.20 12.60 -14.33
N LEU A 103 -2.27 11.29 -14.65
CA LEU A 103 -1.41 10.67 -15.66
C LEU A 103 -1.59 11.28 -17.07
N PRO A 104 -0.56 11.26 -17.94
CA PRO A 104 -0.72 11.57 -19.36
C PRO A 104 -1.81 10.72 -20.00
N ALA A 105 -2.66 11.33 -20.83
CA ALA A 105 -3.86 10.66 -21.35
C ALA A 105 -3.55 9.40 -22.20
N ASP A 106 -2.42 9.40 -22.88
CA ASP A 106 -1.88 8.32 -23.70
C ASP A 106 -1.24 7.19 -22.87
N GLU A 107 -0.91 7.42 -21.60
CA GLU A 107 -0.33 6.40 -20.70
C GLU A 107 -1.38 5.73 -19.78
N ARG A 108 -2.63 6.20 -19.79
CA ARG A 108 -3.72 5.64 -18.95
C ARG A 108 -4.26 4.28 -19.42
N GLY A 109 -3.80 3.78 -20.57
CA GLY A 109 -4.19 2.48 -21.11
C GLY A 109 -3.72 1.31 -20.25
N LEU A 110 -4.05 0.08 -20.68
CA LEU A 110 -3.63 -1.14 -19.99
C LEU A 110 -2.24 -1.64 -20.45
N GLU A 111 -1.64 -0.99 -21.45
CA GLU A 111 -0.32 -1.34 -21.99
C GLU A 111 0.82 -0.87 -21.08
N THR A 112 0.60 0.16 -20.26
CA THR A 112 1.56 0.65 -19.26
C THR A 112 0.94 0.52 -17.87
N LEU A 113 1.50 -0.30 -16.98
CA LEU A 113 1.11 -0.33 -15.57
C LEU A 113 1.86 0.76 -14.80
N HIS A 114 1.12 1.65 -14.14
CA HIS A 114 1.69 2.62 -13.20
C HIS A 114 1.54 2.13 -11.76
N VAL A 115 2.64 2.03 -11.02
CA VAL A 115 2.67 1.55 -9.63
C VAL A 115 3.29 2.59 -8.70
N PRO A 116 2.51 3.57 -8.21
CA PRO A 116 2.98 4.47 -7.17
C PRO A 116 3.14 3.76 -5.83
N LEU A 117 4.37 3.74 -5.32
CA LEU A 117 4.61 3.54 -3.90
C LEU A 117 4.15 4.81 -3.17
N LEU A 118 3.31 4.65 -2.15
CA LEU A 118 2.74 5.74 -1.38
C LEU A 118 3.27 5.70 0.05
N ASP A 119 3.68 6.87 0.51
CA ASP A 119 4.01 7.19 1.90
C ASP A 119 2.78 7.41 2.77
N ARG A 120 1.58 7.08 2.27
CA ARG A 120 0.28 7.37 2.90
C ARG A 120 -0.53 6.12 3.11
N ALA A 121 -1.22 6.04 4.24
CA ALA A 121 -2.17 4.97 4.52
C ALA A 121 -3.43 5.11 3.64
N ILE A 122 -3.81 4.03 2.96
CA ILE A 122 -5.03 3.96 2.16
C ILE A 122 -5.96 2.87 2.69
N GLY A 123 -7.25 3.03 2.42
CA GLY A 123 -8.27 2.06 2.78
C GLY A 123 -9.41 1.98 1.76
N THR A 124 -10.26 0.99 1.94
CA THR A 124 -11.47 0.80 1.13
C THR A 124 -12.66 0.56 2.06
N TRP A 125 -13.84 1.00 1.66
CA TRP A 125 -15.08 0.77 2.42
C TRP A 125 -15.51 -0.69 2.30
N GLY A 126 -15.71 -1.37 3.43
CA GLY A 126 -16.25 -2.71 3.49
C GLY A 126 -17.77 -2.68 3.50
N ASP A 127 -18.42 -2.92 2.35
CA ASP A 127 -19.89 -3.01 2.29
C ASP A 127 -20.46 -4.15 3.16
N HIS A 128 -19.63 -5.14 3.50
CA HIS A 128 -20.01 -6.33 4.28
C HIS A 128 -20.09 -6.08 5.79
N ASP A 129 -19.31 -5.13 6.33
CA ASP A 129 -19.24 -4.85 7.76
C ASP A 129 -19.37 -3.36 8.11
N GLY A 130 -19.58 -2.49 7.10
CA GLY A 130 -19.93 -1.09 7.28
C GLY A 130 -18.81 -0.26 7.91
N ARG A 131 -17.55 -0.54 7.55
CA ARG A 131 -16.39 0.24 8.02
C ARG A 131 -15.27 0.32 7.00
N TRP A 132 -14.37 1.29 7.22
CA TRP A 132 -13.13 1.40 6.46
C TRP A 132 -12.12 0.34 6.88
N HIS A 133 -11.53 -0.31 5.88
CA HIS A 133 -10.42 -1.24 6.06
C HIS A 133 -9.17 -0.68 5.40
N LYS A 134 -8.07 -0.60 6.14
CA LYS A 134 -6.77 -0.29 5.56
C LYS A 134 -6.38 -1.35 4.53
N ARG A 135 -5.60 -0.95 3.54
CA ARG A 135 -5.12 -1.82 2.45
C ARG A 135 -3.64 -1.57 2.20
N VAL A 136 -2.92 -2.64 1.89
CA VAL A 136 -1.56 -2.54 1.33
C VAL A 136 -1.64 -2.10 -0.12
N THR A 137 -2.59 -2.64 -0.89
CA THR A 137 -2.75 -2.30 -2.31
C THR A 137 -4.19 -2.03 -2.71
N VAL A 138 -4.37 -1.18 -3.72
CA VAL A 138 -5.59 -1.04 -4.50
C VAL A 138 -5.24 -1.35 -5.95
N LEU A 139 -5.62 -2.54 -6.41
CA LEU A 139 -5.38 -2.99 -7.78
C LEU A 139 -6.17 -2.16 -8.80
N GLY A 140 -5.69 -2.12 -10.04
CA GLY A 140 -6.26 -1.29 -11.12
C GLY A 140 -5.20 -0.36 -11.70
N GLN A 141 -5.62 0.79 -12.24
CA GLN A 141 -4.75 1.71 -12.95
C GLN A 141 -4.92 3.15 -12.43
N PRO A 142 -3.87 3.77 -11.84
CA PRO A 142 -2.64 3.13 -11.37
C PRO A 142 -2.92 2.10 -10.27
N ALA A 143 -2.05 1.11 -10.09
CA ALA A 143 -2.12 0.22 -8.95
C ALA A 143 -1.43 0.85 -7.74
N LEU A 144 -2.19 1.15 -6.69
CA LEU A 144 -1.63 1.82 -5.52
C LEU A 144 -0.95 0.80 -4.61
N VAL A 145 0.23 1.13 -4.10
CA VAL A 145 0.92 0.33 -3.08
C VAL A 145 1.30 1.24 -1.91
N SER A 146 0.63 1.06 -0.78
CA SER A 146 0.82 1.85 0.44
C SER A 146 1.86 1.20 1.33
N VAL A 147 2.99 1.88 1.52
CA VAL A 147 4.05 1.43 2.44
C VAL A 147 3.54 1.40 3.88
N PRO A 148 2.82 2.42 4.40
CA PRO A 148 2.17 2.32 5.70
C PRO A 148 1.13 1.21 5.78
N GLY A 149 0.40 0.97 4.68
CA GLY A 149 -0.55 -0.14 4.59
C GLY A 149 0.07 -1.49 4.91
N LEU A 150 1.34 -1.72 4.53
CA LEU A 150 2.05 -2.98 4.75
C LEU A 150 2.10 -3.40 6.23
N TYR A 151 2.43 -2.46 7.13
CA TYR A 151 2.57 -2.73 8.56
C TYR A 151 1.35 -2.31 9.40
N GLU A 152 0.39 -1.58 8.82
CA GLU A 152 -0.82 -1.13 9.53
C GLU A 152 -2.10 -1.88 9.16
N ALA A 153 -2.20 -2.43 7.94
CA ALA A 153 -3.45 -3.02 7.45
C ALA A 153 -3.70 -4.44 7.96
N PRO A 154 -2.73 -5.38 7.89
CA PRO A 154 -2.94 -6.72 8.39
C PRO A 154 -3.04 -6.72 9.92
N ALA A 155 -3.94 -7.52 10.47
CA ALA A 155 -4.06 -7.68 11.91
C ALA A 155 -2.77 -8.27 12.50
N LYS A 156 -2.33 -7.73 13.64
CA LYS A 156 -1.15 -8.23 14.34
C LYS A 156 -1.45 -9.53 15.09
N PRO A 157 -0.42 -10.27 15.53
CA PRO A 157 -0.60 -11.47 16.35
C PRO A 157 -1.40 -11.19 17.64
N GLU A 158 -2.10 -12.20 18.15
CA GLU A 158 -2.93 -12.08 19.36
C GLU A 158 -2.14 -11.57 20.58
N ALA A 159 -0.86 -11.95 20.69
CA ALA A 159 0.06 -11.52 21.74
C ALA A 159 0.19 -9.99 21.80
N TYR A 160 0.17 -9.32 20.64
CA TYR A 160 0.22 -7.85 20.57
C TYR A 160 -0.99 -7.21 21.29
N TYR A 161 -2.18 -7.76 21.07
CA TYR A 161 -3.40 -7.25 21.69
C TYR A 161 -3.47 -7.59 23.19
N LYS A 162 -2.96 -8.75 23.60
CA LYS A 162 -2.84 -9.12 25.02
C LYS A 162 -1.95 -8.14 25.78
N GLU A 163 -0.79 -7.78 25.24
CA GLU A 163 0.09 -6.80 25.86
C GLU A 163 -0.53 -5.39 25.84
N LYS A 164 -1.17 -4.98 24.73
CA LYS A 164 -1.91 -3.71 24.67
C LYS A 164 -2.98 -3.62 25.77
N GLN A 165 -3.75 -4.69 25.98
CA GLN A 165 -4.77 -4.76 27.02
C GLN A 165 -4.16 -4.73 28.43
N ARG A 166 -3.07 -5.47 28.64
CA ARG A 166 -2.34 -5.50 29.91
C ARG A 166 -1.86 -4.10 30.31
N HIS A 167 -1.27 -3.36 29.37
CA HIS A 167 -0.86 -1.98 29.63
C HIS A 167 -2.06 -1.08 29.92
N ALA A 168 -3.11 -1.11 29.11
CA ALA A 168 -4.31 -0.30 29.36
C ALA A 168 -4.90 -0.54 30.77
N LEU A 169 -4.85 -1.77 31.27
CA LEU A 169 -5.27 -2.10 32.65
C LEU A 169 -4.33 -1.54 33.73
N LEU A 170 -3.03 -1.38 33.44
CA LEU A 170 -2.02 -0.91 34.39
C LEU A 170 -1.87 0.62 34.40
N SER A 171 -1.86 1.25 33.22
CA SER A 171 -1.63 2.68 33.03
C SER A 171 -2.89 3.51 32.79
N GLY A 172 -4.06 2.88 32.60
CA GLY A 172 -5.31 3.56 32.24
C GLY A 172 -5.42 3.98 30.78
N ASP A 173 -4.29 4.07 30.08
CA ASP A 173 -4.19 4.34 28.64
C ASP A 173 -3.40 3.25 27.91
N ALA A 174 -3.70 3.08 26.62
CA ALA A 174 -2.88 2.25 25.75
C ALA A 174 -1.54 2.96 25.45
N PRO A 175 -0.40 2.27 25.58
CA PRO A 175 0.91 2.86 25.32
C PRO A 175 1.10 3.16 23.82
N PRO A 176 2.06 4.04 23.46
CA PRO A 176 2.37 4.33 22.06
C PRO A 176 2.64 3.06 21.25
N ARG A 177 2.28 3.07 19.96
CA ARG A 177 2.40 1.92 19.06
C ARG A 177 3.81 1.32 19.08
N GLU A 178 4.81 2.16 18.90
CA GLU A 178 6.24 1.80 18.89
C GLU A 178 6.67 1.09 20.18
N VAL A 179 6.11 1.49 21.33
CA VAL A 179 6.44 0.90 22.64
C VAL A 179 5.88 -0.52 22.72
N LEU A 180 4.68 -0.76 22.21
CA LEU A 180 4.08 -2.10 22.17
C LEU A 180 4.80 -3.02 21.18
N GLU A 181 5.15 -2.47 20.01
CA GLU A 181 5.84 -3.22 18.96
C GLU A 181 7.20 -3.72 19.42
N ASN A 182 7.94 -2.91 20.18
CA ASN A 182 9.24 -3.32 20.74
C ASN A 182 9.15 -4.34 21.89
N GLN A 183 7.97 -4.54 22.49
CA GLN A 183 7.78 -5.42 23.67
C GLN A 183 7.23 -6.80 23.32
N VAL A 184 6.71 -6.96 22.11
CA VAL A 184 6.10 -8.21 21.65
C VAL A 184 7.07 -8.83 20.67
N GLU A 185 7.75 -9.89 21.08
CA GLU A 185 8.44 -10.77 20.14
C GLU A 185 7.37 -11.43 19.25
N GLY A 186 7.37 -11.09 17.96
CA GLY A 186 6.43 -11.65 17.01
C GLY A 186 6.87 -11.41 15.57
N ASP A 187 6.46 -12.31 14.69
CA ASP A 187 6.58 -12.16 13.25
C ASP A 187 5.48 -11.16 12.81
N PHE A 188 5.76 -9.86 12.94
CA PHE A 188 5.00 -8.79 12.29
C PHE A 188 5.96 -7.71 11.78
N LEU A 189 5.46 -6.84 10.90
CA LEU A 189 6.20 -5.71 10.34
C LEU A 189 5.86 -4.44 11.12
N VAL A 190 6.82 -3.52 11.18
CA VAL A 190 6.69 -2.22 11.82
C VAL A 190 7.05 -1.11 10.84
N GLU A 191 6.88 0.13 11.26
CA GLU A 191 7.37 1.28 10.52
C GLU A 191 8.90 1.18 10.34
N ASP A 192 9.37 1.51 9.14
CA ASP A 192 10.77 1.40 8.71
C ASP A 192 11.39 0.00 8.86
N ASP A 193 10.58 -1.07 8.84
CA ASP A 193 11.08 -2.44 8.89
C ASP A 193 12.00 -2.74 7.68
N PRO A 194 13.21 -3.29 7.88
CA PRO A 194 14.15 -3.57 6.80
C PRO A 194 13.63 -4.59 5.77
N ARG A 195 12.59 -5.35 6.11
CA ARG A 195 11.95 -6.34 5.21
C ARG A 195 10.91 -5.70 4.28
N THR A 196 10.66 -4.40 4.40
CA THR A 196 9.63 -3.68 3.63
C THR A 196 9.78 -3.88 2.12
N THR A 197 10.97 -3.65 1.56
CA THR A 197 11.23 -3.78 0.12
C THR A 197 10.89 -5.19 -0.38
N ASP A 198 11.42 -6.23 0.28
CA ASP A 198 11.17 -7.62 -0.10
C ASP A 198 9.69 -7.99 -0.05
N ALA A 199 8.96 -7.45 0.95
CA ALA A 199 7.55 -7.71 1.10
C ALA A 199 6.68 -7.01 0.05
N LEU A 200 7.09 -5.81 -0.41
CA LEU A 200 6.37 -5.06 -1.43
C LEU A 200 6.51 -5.67 -2.84
N CYS A 201 7.57 -6.45 -3.09
CA CYS A 201 7.76 -7.15 -4.36
C CYS A 201 6.53 -7.98 -4.79
N GLY A 202 5.91 -8.75 -3.88
CA GLY A 202 4.73 -9.53 -4.22
C GLY A 202 3.48 -8.69 -4.51
N TYR A 203 3.31 -7.55 -3.82
CA TYR A 203 2.20 -6.63 -4.10
C TYR A 203 2.35 -5.93 -5.46
N VAL A 204 3.58 -5.54 -5.84
CA VAL A 204 3.86 -4.96 -7.16
C VAL A 204 3.68 -6.01 -8.27
N LEU A 205 4.13 -7.25 -8.05
CA LEU A 205 3.83 -8.34 -8.98
C LEU A 205 2.33 -8.64 -9.06
N GLY A 206 1.59 -8.55 -7.95
CA GLY A 206 0.13 -8.68 -7.93
C GLY A 206 -0.56 -7.62 -8.78
N ALA A 207 -0.06 -6.38 -8.80
CA ALA A 207 -0.55 -5.34 -9.69
C ALA A 207 -0.34 -5.69 -11.17
N TYR A 208 0.84 -6.18 -11.52
CA TYR A 208 1.15 -6.68 -12.88
C TYR A 208 0.24 -7.85 -13.27
N HIS A 209 0.17 -8.86 -12.41
CA HIS A 209 -0.64 -10.05 -12.63
C HIS A 209 -2.11 -9.68 -12.87
N TYR A 210 -2.68 -8.83 -12.01
CA TYR A 210 -4.07 -8.40 -12.16
C TYR A 210 -4.32 -7.67 -13.49
N LEU A 211 -3.41 -6.82 -13.93
CA LEU A 211 -3.59 -6.10 -15.20
C LEU A 211 -3.43 -7.02 -16.42
N GLU A 212 -2.58 -8.04 -16.31
CA GLU A 212 -2.32 -9.01 -17.37
C GLU A 212 -3.43 -10.06 -17.49
N THR A 213 -3.93 -10.57 -16.37
CA THR A 213 -4.85 -11.73 -16.33
C THR A 213 -6.28 -11.38 -15.94
N GLY A 214 -6.48 -10.26 -15.25
CA GLY A 214 -7.74 -9.91 -14.58
C GLY A 214 -7.97 -10.63 -13.25
N GLU A 215 -7.03 -11.47 -12.81
CA GLU A 215 -7.12 -12.22 -11.54
C GLU A 215 -6.53 -11.41 -10.39
N ALA A 216 -7.31 -11.18 -9.33
CA ALA A 216 -6.93 -10.23 -8.27
C ALA A 216 -5.89 -10.79 -7.30
N PHE A 217 -6.22 -11.88 -6.59
CA PHE A 217 -5.36 -12.45 -5.56
C PHE A 217 -5.39 -13.97 -5.63
N CYS A 218 -4.27 -14.60 -5.30
CA CYS A 218 -4.21 -16.06 -5.17
C CYS A 218 -4.92 -16.49 -3.89
N ASP A 219 -5.61 -17.63 -3.91
CA ASP A 219 -6.25 -18.22 -2.73
C ASP A 219 -5.28 -19.06 -1.86
N ARG A 220 -3.99 -19.16 -2.25
CA ARG A 220 -2.99 -19.94 -1.53
C ARG A 220 -2.20 -19.02 -0.59
N GLU A 221 -2.44 -19.16 0.71
CA GLU A 221 -1.86 -18.33 1.79
C GLU A 221 -0.34 -18.12 1.67
N GLY A 222 0.43 -19.16 1.34
CA GLY A 222 1.89 -19.05 1.18
C GLY A 222 2.38 -18.53 -0.18
N CYS A 223 1.51 -18.05 -1.07
CA CYS A 223 1.93 -17.50 -2.36
C CYS A 223 2.12 -15.98 -2.25
N ARG A 224 3.17 -15.43 -2.87
CA ARG A 224 3.38 -13.96 -2.94
C ARG A 224 2.24 -13.13 -3.53
N LEU A 225 1.28 -13.76 -4.21
CA LEU A 225 0.08 -13.11 -4.76
C LEU A 225 -1.13 -13.22 -3.82
N PHE A 226 -0.96 -13.75 -2.61
CA PHE A 226 -2.00 -13.82 -1.58
C PHE A 226 -2.24 -12.46 -0.93
N ASN A 227 -3.51 -12.10 -0.71
CA ASN A 227 -3.88 -10.90 0.02
C ASN A 227 -4.04 -11.22 1.51
N ALA A 228 -2.94 -11.10 2.25
CA ALA A 228 -2.91 -11.40 3.67
C ALA A 228 -3.73 -10.40 4.51
N HIS A 229 -4.55 -10.94 5.41
CA HIS A 229 -5.31 -10.15 6.39
C HIS A 229 -4.69 -10.16 7.78
N TYR A 230 -3.77 -11.09 8.04
CA TYR A 230 -2.97 -11.17 9.25
C TYR A 230 -1.48 -11.03 8.92
N HIS A 231 -0.71 -10.50 9.86
CA HIS A 231 0.73 -10.32 9.69
C HIS A 231 1.49 -11.64 9.56
N GLU A 232 1.04 -12.69 10.24
CA GLU A 232 1.62 -14.03 10.13
C GLU A 232 1.52 -14.52 8.68
N ASP A 233 0.31 -14.48 8.10
CA ASP A 233 0.09 -14.86 6.69
C ASP A 233 0.86 -13.95 5.72
N LEU A 234 1.00 -12.66 6.04
CA LEU A 234 1.76 -11.73 5.21
C LEU A 234 3.22 -12.15 5.15
N ILE A 235 3.82 -12.46 6.30
CA ILE A 235 5.22 -12.87 6.38
C ILE A 235 5.42 -14.20 5.67
N ASP A 236 4.49 -15.14 5.86
CA ASP A 236 4.53 -16.43 5.16
C ASP A 236 4.43 -16.26 3.65
N ALA A 237 3.50 -15.45 3.16
CA ALA A 237 3.30 -15.18 1.73
C ALA A 237 4.49 -14.43 1.10
N GLN A 238 4.99 -13.41 1.79
CA GLN A 238 5.90 -12.43 1.19
C GLN A 238 7.38 -12.72 1.46
N LEU A 239 7.71 -13.37 2.58
CA LEU A 239 9.09 -13.46 3.08
C LEU A 239 9.58 -14.90 3.33
N ARG A 240 8.73 -15.91 3.17
CA ARG A 240 9.12 -17.33 3.31
C ARG A 240 9.14 -18.03 1.95
N GLU A 241 9.87 -19.14 1.90
CA GLU A 241 9.91 -20.03 0.74
C GLU A 241 8.96 -21.23 0.94
N PRO A 242 8.36 -21.77 -0.13
CA PRO A 242 8.48 -21.33 -1.53
C PRO A 242 7.73 -20.01 -1.80
N ALA A 243 8.32 -19.09 -2.55
CA ALA A 243 7.73 -17.78 -2.86
C ALA A 243 6.38 -17.84 -3.61
N PHE A 244 6.11 -18.93 -4.34
CA PHE A 244 4.92 -19.09 -5.16
C PHE A 244 4.27 -20.46 -4.98
N CYS A 245 2.95 -20.52 -5.16
CA CYS A 245 2.27 -21.80 -5.35
C CYS A 245 2.70 -22.45 -6.68
N SER A 246 2.43 -23.75 -6.87
CA SER A 246 2.86 -24.48 -8.07
C SER A 246 2.31 -23.94 -9.40
N GLU A 247 1.25 -23.14 -9.35
CA GLU A 247 0.71 -22.45 -10.51
C GLU A 247 1.50 -21.19 -10.85
N HIS A 248 1.63 -20.26 -9.89
CA HIS A 248 2.37 -19.03 -10.09
C HIS A 248 3.88 -19.25 -10.21
N ALA A 249 4.43 -20.33 -9.65
CA ALA A 249 5.82 -20.70 -9.87
C ALA A 249 6.10 -21.01 -11.36
N ARG A 250 5.13 -21.55 -12.11
CA ARG A 250 5.29 -21.77 -13.56
C ARG A 250 5.31 -20.46 -14.36
N GLN A 251 4.85 -19.36 -13.77
CA GLN A 251 4.76 -18.06 -14.41
C GLN A 251 5.90 -17.12 -13.97
N TYR A 252 6.26 -17.15 -12.69
CA TYR A 252 7.08 -16.11 -12.05
C TYR A 252 8.25 -16.63 -11.20
N ALA A 253 8.45 -17.95 -11.11
CA ALA A 253 9.68 -18.45 -10.48
C ALA A 253 10.87 -18.24 -11.42
N ASP A 254 12.05 -18.03 -10.83
CA ASP A 254 13.33 -17.90 -11.54
C ASP A 254 13.75 -19.23 -12.21
#